data_AF-A0A831K5D1-F1
#
_entry.id   AF-A0A831K5D1-F1
#
_cell.length_a   1.000
_cell.length_b   1.000
_cell.length_c   1.000
_cell.angle_alpha   90.00
_cell.angle_beta   90.00
_cell.angle_gamma   90.00
#
_symmetry.space_group_name_H-M   'P 1'
#
loop_
_entity.id
_entity.type
_entity.pdbx_description
1 polymer ?
#
loop_
_entity_poly.entity_id
_entity_poly.type
_entity_poly.pdbx_seq_one_letter_code
_entity_poly.pdbx_strand_id
1 'polypeptide(L)'
;NGTLTPIDDQCGIDDRTFTGMIDTFSEASQEQFYSAMLSDRAAAERFRAHRPRRRPENVLAELVSLRQAYRQHGPARDIFARKIVGSRDRIFPARNQVRSWGKENCTVIKAPHFPFYGWQSWDHLLAGARTYAPR
;
A
#
# COMPACT_ATOMS: atom_id res chain seq x y z
N ASN A 1 3.01 3.03 2.72
CA ASN A 1 2.23 3.29 1.49
C ASN A 1 0.79 2.91 1.73
N GLY A 2 -0.13 3.77 1.32
CA GLY A 2 -1.55 3.69 1.64
C GLY A 2 -2.04 4.99 2.27
N THR A 3 -3.31 5.01 2.63
CA THR A 3 -4.02 6.18 3.16
C THR A 3 -4.97 5.77 4.28
N LEU A 4 -5.50 6.75 5.02
CA LEU A 4 -6.58 6.52 5.99
C LEU A 4 -7.94 6.30 5.30
N THR A 5 -8.02 6.59 4.00
CA THR A 5 -9.19 6.41 3.15
C THR A 5 -8.91 5.37 2.05
N PRO A 6 -8.69 4.08 2.41
CA PRO A 6 -8.20 3.08 1.47
C PRO A 6 -9.17 2.75 0.33
N ILE A 7 -10.47 2.99 0.52
CA ILE A 7 -11.52 2.77 -0.49
C ILE A 7 -12.13 4.13 -0.81
N ASP A 8 -11.59 4.79 -1.83
CA ASP A 8 -11.99 6.12 -2.28
C ASP A 8 -11.37 6.39 -3.66
N ASP A 9 -12.18 6.92 -4.60
CA ASP A 9 -11.77 7.11 -5.99
C ASP A 9 -10.62 8.12 -6.15
N GLN A 10 -10.46 9.04 -5.18
CA GLN A 10 -9.52 10.14 -5.23
C GLN A 10 -8.37 10.00 -4.24
N CYS A 11 -8.59 9.29 -3.14
CA CYS A 11 -7.69 9.22 -2.00
C CYS A 11 -7.24 7.78 -1.68
N GLY A 12 -7.78 6.77 -2.38
CA GLY A 12 -7.47 5.36 -2.15
C GLY A 12 -7.51 4.55 -3.43
N ILE A 13 -8.03 3.33 -3.30
CA ILE A 13 -8.43 2.45 -4.40
C ILE A 13 -9.93 2.67 -4.63
N ASP A 14 -10.36 2.84 -5.87
CA ASP A 14 -11.79 3.05 -6.15
C ASP A 14 -12.64 1.84 -5.74
N ASP A 15 -13.88 2.10 -5.31
CA ASP A 15 -14.75 1.06 -4.72
C ASP A 15 -15.05 -0.09 -5.68
N ARG A 16 -15.13 0.23 -6.98
CA ARG A 16 -15.35 -0.76 -8.05
C ARG A 16 -14.13 -1.68 -8.21
N THR A 17 -12.92 -1.13 -8.26
CA THR A 17 -11.68 -1.92 -8.29
C THR A 17 -11.57 -2.77 -7.01
N PHE A 18 -11.84 -2.20 -5.85
CA PHE A 18 -11.78 -2.95 -4.58
C PHE A 18 -12.79 -4.10 -4.54
N THR A 19 -14.01 -3.86 -4.99
CA THR A 19 -15.05 -4.89 -5.07
C THR A 19 -14.68 -5.97 -6.08
N GLY A 20 -14.19 -5.59 -7.26
CA GLY A 20 -13.69 -6.56 -8.24
C GLY A 20 -12.53 -7.42 -7.74
N MET A 21 -11.63 -6.87 -6.90
CA MET A 21 -10.57 -7.64 -6.26
C MET A 21 -11.11 -8.73 -5.34
N ILE A 22 -12.18 -8.45 -4.58
CA ILE A 22 -12.84 -9.43 -3.71
C ILE A 22 -13.56 -10.49 -4.56
N ASP A 23 -14.36 -10.05 -5.52
CA ASP A 23 -15.25 -10.92 -6.29
C ASP A 23 -14.48 -11.91 -7.19
N THR A 24 -13.27 -11.54 -7.61
CA THR A 24 -12.40 -12.35 -8.47
C THR A 24 -11.16 -12.89 -7.75
N PHE A 25 -11.14 -12.85 -6.41
CA PHE A 25 -9.98 -13.27 -5.64
C PHE A 25 -9.67 -14.76 -5.87
N SER A 26 -8.40 -15.05 -6.13
CA SER A 26 -7.86 -16.38 -6.34
C SER A 26 -6.37 -16.38 -6.04
N GLU A 27 -5.75 -17.56 -5.96
CA GLU A 27 -4.30 -17.66 -5.86
C GLU A 27 -3.58 -16.96 -7.04
N ALA A 28 -4.16 -17.06 -8.25
CA ALA A 28 -3.62 -16.41 -9.43
C ALA A 28 -3.65 -14.87 -9.32
N SER A 29 -4.77 -14.28 -8.88
CA SER A 29 -4.86 -12.83 -8.69
C SER A 29 -4.02 -12.34 -7.50
N GLN A 30 -3.84 -13.17 -6.47
CA GLN A 30 -2.89 -12.91 -5.38
C GLN A 30 -1.43 -12.86 -5.87
N GLU A 31 -1.02 -13.78 -6.75
CA GLU A 31 0.32 -13.75 -7.36
C GLU A 31 0.54 -12.54 -8.29
N GLN A 32 -0.51 -12.10 -8.98
CA GLN A 32 -0.49 -10.85 -9.75
C GLN A 32 -0.33 -9.64 -8.83
N PHE A 33 -1.05 -9.60 -7.71
CA PHE A 33 -0.91 -8.56 -6.69
C PHE A 33 0.52 -8.52 -6.13
N TYR A 34 1.10 -9.68 -5.80
CA TYR A 34 2.50 -9.74 -5.38
C TYR A 34 3.45 -9.15 -6.41
N SER A 35 3.25 -9.47 -7.68
CA SER A 35 4.06 -8.89 -8.75
C SER A 35 3.84 -7.39 -8.88
N ALA A 36 2.61 -6.90 -8.67
CA ALA A 36 2.24 -5.49 -8.73
C ALA A 36 2.89 -4.66 -7.62
N MET A 37 3.16 -5.26 -6.45
CA MET A 37 3.82 -4.58 -5.33
C MET A 37 5.28 -4.18 -5.61
N LEU A 38 5.95 -4.78 -6.59
CA LEU A 38 7.37 -4.58 -6.89
C LEU A 38 7.58 -3.70 -8.13
N SER A 39 8.83 -3.25 -8.37
CA SER A 39 9.20 -2.44 -9.55
C SER A 39 9.81 -3.24 -10.68
N ASP A 40 10.38 -4.40 -10.40
CA ASP A 40 11.18 -5.18 -11.34
C ASP A 40 11.05 -6.68 -11.09
N ARG A 41 11.47 -7.46 -12.09
CA ARG A 41 11.34 -8.92 -12.10
C ARG A 41 12.20 -9.59 -11.03
N ALA A 42 13.43 -9.13 -10.80
CA ALA A 42 14.32 -9.74 -9.82
C ALA A 42 13.78 -9.56 -8.39
N ALA A 43 13.24 -8.38 -8.06
CA ALA A 43 12.56 -8.14 -6.80
C ALA A 43 11.29 -9.00 -6.66
N ALA A 44 10.51 -9.17 -7.73
CA ALA A 44 9.32 -10.02 -7.72
C ALA A 44 9.66 -11.50 -7.50
N GLU A 45 10.69 -12.02 -8.16
CA GLU A 45 11.18 -13.40 -7.97
C GLU A 45 11.71 -13.59 -6.54
N ARG A 46 12.50 -12.63 -6.02
CA ARG A 46 12.97 -12.65 -4.63
C ARG A 46 11.79 -12.65 -3.64
N PHE A 47 10.77 -11.83 -3.88
CA PHE A 47 9.58 -11.78 -3.03
C PHE A 47 8.83 -13.11 -3.07
N ARG A 48 8.59 -13.66 -4.26
CA ARG A 48 7.89 -14.94 -4.44
C ARG A 48 8.58 -16.09 -3.71
N ALA A 49 9.91 -16.15 -3.74
CA ALA A 49 10.69 -17.17 -3.02
C ALA A 49 10.53 -17.10 -1.49
N HIS A 50 10.16 -15.94 -0.95
CA HIS A 50 10.04 -15.69 0.50
C HIS A 50 8.64 -15.21 0.90
N ARG A 51 7.63 -15.41 0.04
CA ARG A 51 6.30 -14.84 0.23
C ARG A 51 5.61 -15.46 1.46
N PRO A 52 4.64 -14.76 2.07
CA PRO A 52 3.83 -15.32 3.14
C PRO A 52 3.12 -16.60 2.70
N ARG A 53 3.18 -17.65 3.52
CA ARG A 53 2.47 -18.93 3.29
C ARG A 53 1.05 -18.88 3.86
N ARG A 54 0.30 -17.84 3.51
CA ARG A 54 -1.10 -17.66 3.93
C ARG A 54 -2.02 -18.39 2.96
N ARG A 55 -3.05 -19.04 3.49
CA ARG A 55 -4.11 -19.65 2.68
C ARG A 55 -4.89 -18.54 1.94
N PRO A 56 -5.21 -18.69 0.64
CA PRO A 56 -5.95 -17.68 -0.11
C PRO A 56 -7.27 -17.28 0.57
N GLU A 57 -7.97 -18.22 1.18
CA GLU A 57 -9.25 -17.97 1.86
C GLU A 57 -9.09 -17.03 3.06
N ASN A 58 -7.96 -17.12 3.78
CA ASN A 58 -7.66 -16.23 4.90
C ASN A 58 -7.32 -14.81 4.42
N VAL A 59 -6.76 -14.66 3.22
CA VAL A 59 -6.46 -13.34 2.63
C VAL A 59 -7.76 -12.71 2.11
N LEU A 60 -8.61 -13.50 1.45
CA LEU A 60 -9.94 -13.06 1.02
C LEU A 60 -10.81 -12.62 2.20
N ALA A 61 -10.87 -13.43 3.26
CA ALA A 61 -11.60 -13.09 4.48
C ALA A 61 -11.12 -11.76 5.07
N GLU A 62 -9.80 -11.55 5.15
CA GLU A 62 -9.22 -10.29 5.61
C GLU A 62 -9.61 -9.10 4.71
N LEU A 63 -9.55 -9.25 3.38
CA LEU A 63 -9.95 -8.18 2.45
C LEU A 63 -11.43 -7.80 2.62
N VAL A 64 -12.31 -8.78 2.79
CA VAL A 64 -13.74 -8.55 3.05
C VAL A 64 -13.93 -7.83 4.39
N SER A 65 -13.25 -8.27 5.45
CA SER A 65 -13.32 -7.64 6.76
C SER A 65 -12.78 -6.21 6.74
N LEU A 66 -11.69 -5.93 6.01
CA LEU A 66 -11.14 -4.58 5.85
C LEU A 66 -12.15 -3.65 5.18
N ARG A 67 -12.80 -4.08 4.10
CA ARG A 67 -13.85 -3.29 3.43
C ARG A 67 -15.04 -3.03 4.35
N GLN A 68 -15.51 -4.05 5.06
CA GLN A 68 -16.64 -3.91 5.99
C GLN A 68 -16.30 -2.94 7.13
N ALA A 69 -15.15 -3.11 7.77
CA ALA A 69 -14.70 -2.25 8.86
C ALA A 69 -14.56 -0.79 8.40
N TYR A 70 -13.96 -0.54 7.23
CA TYR A 70 -13.84 0.81 6.69
C TYR A 70 -15.21 1.43 6.32
N ARG A 71 -16.13 0.65 5.73
CA ARG A 71 -17.48 1.15 5.44
C ARG A 71 -18.29 1.45 6.71
N GLN A 72 -18.06 0.70 7.78
CA GLN A 72 -18.76 0.89 9.05
C GLN A 72 -18.21 2.06 9.86
N HIS A 73 -16.89 2.23 9.89
CA HIS A 73 -16.23 3.17 10.80
C HIS A 73 -15.63 4.39 10.10
N GLY A 74 -15.48 4.36 8.79
CA GLY A 74 -14.81 5.40 8.02
C GLY A 74 -13.29 5.44 8.25
N PRO A 75 -12.63 6.55 7.89
CA PRO A 75 -11.20 6.72 8.09
C PRO A 75 -10.84 6.77 9.57
N ALA A 76 -9.73 6.11 9.93
CA ALA A 76 -9.17 6.21 11.27
C ALA A 76 -8.56 7.58 11.54
N ARG A 77 -8.34 7.90 12.82
CA ARG A 77 -7.59 9.09 13.23
C ARG A 77 -6.15 9.03 12.69
N ASP A 78 -5.66 10.14 12.17
CA ASP A 78 -4.24 10.26 11.82
C ASP A 78 -3.37 10.29 13.08
N ILE A 79 -2.60 9.22 13.25
CA ILE A 79 -1.63 9.03 14.33
C ILE A 79 -0.19 8.99 13.80
N PHE A 80 0.01 9.18 12.49
CA PHE A 80 1.31 9.00 11.87
C PHE A 80 2.14 10.28 11.94
N ALA A 81 3.26 10.22 12.64
CA ALA A 81 4.24 11.30 12.67
C ALA A 81 4.87 11.56 11.30
N ARG A 82 4.92 10.54 10.41
CA ARG A 82 5.53 10.63 9.08
C ARG A 82 4.75 9.76 8.09
N LYS A 83 4.61 10.25 6.86
CA LYS A 83 3.98 9.53 5.74
C LYS A 83 4.95 9.46 4.57
N ILE A 84 5.23 8.25 4.10
CA ILE A 84 6.05 7.99 2.91
C ILE A 84 5.13 7.55 1.78
N VAL A 85 5.27 8.18 0.62
CA VAL A 85 4.55 7.84 -0.61
C VAL A 85 5.54 7.35 -1.66
N GLY A 86 5.37 6.12 -2.12
CA GLY A 86 6.12 5.57 -3.25
C GLY A 86 5.57 6.07 -4.58
N SER A 87 6.36 6.82 -5.35
CA SER A 87 5.93 7.36 -6.66
C SER A 87 5.69 6.30 -7.73
N ARG A 88 6.16 5.06 -7.50
CA ARG A 88 5.95 3.90 -8.39
C ARG A 88 4.97 2.88 -7.81
N ASP A 89 4.19 3.28 -6.81
CA ASP A 89 3.18 2.42 -6.22
C ASP A 89 2.05 2.15 -7.24
N ARG A 90 1.90 0.86 -7.60
CA ARG A 90 0.87 0.38 -8.53
C ARG A 90 -0.40 -0.12 -7.83
N ILE A 91 -0.40 -0.14 -6.50
CA ILE A 91 -1.54 -0.56 -5.68
C ILE A 91 -2.30 0.68 -5.21
N PHE A 92 -1.61 1.60 -4.54
CA PHE A 92 -2.14 2.90 -4.15
C PHE A 92 -1.49 3.97 -5.02
N PRO A 93 -2.18 4.53 -6.03
CA PRO A 93 -1.58 5.54 -6.89
C PRO A 93 -1.00 6.70 -6.08
N ALA A 94 0.25 7.08 -6.38
CA ALA A 94 0.95 8.11 -5.61
C ALA A 94 0.18 9.44 -5.54
N ARG A 95 -0.51 9.81 -6.64
CA ARG A 95 -1.37 11.00 -6.68
C ARG A 95 -2.52 10.95 -5.66
N ASN A 96 -3.10 9.77 -5.44
CA ASN A 96 -4.20 9.57 -4.50
C ASN A 96 -3.65 9.64 -3.06
N GLN A 97 -2.49 9.03 -2.81
CA GLN A 97 -1.82 9.15 -1.52
C GLN A 97 -1.44 10.59 -1.18
N VAL A 98 -0.86 11.34 -2.13
CA VAL A 98 -0.51 12.76 -1.95
C VAL A 98 -1.75 13.61 -1.71
N ARG A 99 -2.87 13.32 -2.39
CA ARG A 99 -4.15 14.02 -2.15
C ARG A 99 -4.69 13.75 -0.76
N SER A 100 -4.66 12.50 -0.32
CA SER A 100 -5.16 12.08 1.00
C SER A 100 -4.35 12.69 2.13
N TRP A 101 -3.03 12.65 2.04
CA TRP A 101 -2.15 13.15 3.10
C TRP A 101 -1.98 14.67 3.06
N GLY A 102 -2.04 15.27 1.87
CA GLY A 102 -1.60 16.63 1.59
C GLY A 102 -0.14 16.65 1.16
N LYS A 103 0.17 17.45 0.13
CA LYS A 103 1.51 17.54 -0.48
C LYS A 103 2.60 17.90 0.52
N GLU A 104 2.28 18.72 1.52
CA GLU A 104 3.22 19.17 2.53
C GLU A 104 3.35 18.17 3.70
N ASN A 105 2.42 17.23 3.85
CA ASN A 105 2.41 16.30 4.99
C ASN A 105 2.99 14.91 4.66
N CYS A 106 3.53 14.72 3.46
CA CYS A 106 4.12 13.45 3.05
C CYS A 106 5.43 13.63 2.30
N THR A 107 6.31 12.63 2.41
CA THR A 107 7.54 12.54 1.64
C THR A 107 7.35 11.57 0.49
N VAL A 108 7.51 12.07 -0.74
CA VAL A 108 7.44 11.24 -1.94
C VAL A 108 8.83 10.70 -2.29
N ILE A 109 8.95 9.38 -2.43
CA ILE A 109 10.21 8.69 -2.79
C ILE A 109 10.02 7.83 -4.04
N LYS A 110 11.11 7.54 -4.76
CA LYS A 110 11.08 6.73 -5.98
C LYS A 110 11.01 5.23 -5.70
N ALA A 111 9.93 4.76 -5.08
CA ALA A 111 9.77 3.37 -4.64
C ALA A 111 8.41 2.77 -5.02
N PRO A 112 8.31 1.43 -5.15
CA PRO A 112 7.03 0.75 -5.39
C PRO A 112 6.22 0.61 -4.09
N HIS A 113 5.14 -0.16 -4.14
CA HIS A 113 4.31 -0.44 -2.97
C HIS A 113 5.10 -1.14 -1.85
N PHE A 114 5.96 -2.10 -2.22
CA PHE A 114 6.87 -2.81 -1.33
C PHE A 114 8.32 -2.28 -1.49
N PRO A 115 8.71 -1.23 -0.74
CA PRO A 115 10.01 -0.58 -0.86
C PRO A 115 11.15 -1.24 -0.06
N PHE A 116 10.85 -2.27 0.72
CA PHE A 116 11.74 -2.73 1.80
C PHE A 116 13.09 -3.29 1.34
N TYR A 117 13.21 -3.78 0.10
CA TYR A 117 14.50 -4.22 -0.43
C TYR A 117 15.47 -3.07 -0.75
N GLY A 118 14.99 -1.83 -0.82
CA GLY A 118 15.82 -0.63 -1.02
C GLY A 118 16.44 -0.09 0.27
N TRP A 119 16.06 -0.59 1.43
CA TRP A 119 16.56 -0.15 2.73
C TRP A 119 17.42 -1.22 3.38
N GLN A 120 18.50 -0.77 4.02
CA GLN A 120 19.49 -1.64 4.67
C GLN A 120 19.20 -1.81 6.17
N SER A 121 18.43 -0.89 6.76
CA SER A 121 18.09 -0.91 8.19
C SER A 121 16.79 -0.14 8.44
N TRP A 122 16.20 -0.36 9.62
CA TRP A 122 15.08 0.44 10.12
C TRP A 122 15.45 1.92 10.27
N ASP A 123 16.68 2.22 10.69
CA ASP A 123 17.15 3.60 10.79
C ASP A 123 17.19 4.28 9.43
N HIS A 124 17.62 3.58 8.38
CA HIS A 124 17.61 4.13 7.02
C HIS A 124 16.18 4.39 6.54
N LEU A 125 15.23 3.48 6.81
CA LEU A 125 13.80 3.70 6.52
C LEU A 125 13.27 4.93 7.27
N LEU A 126 13.54 5.02 8.57
CA LEU A 126 13.08 6.12 9.42
C LEU A 126 13.75 7.44 9.04
N ALA A 127 15.02 7.43 8.63
CA ALA A 127 15.76 8.60 8.16
C ALA A 127 15.28 9.09 6.79
N GLY A 128 14.96 8.18 5.86
CA GLY A 128 14.33 8.52 4.59
C GLY A 128 12.95 9.16 4.73
N ALA A 129 12.31 9.00 5.90
CA ALA A 129 11.10 9.72 6.27
C ALA A 129 11.34 11.10 6.91
N ARG A 130 12.60 11.46 7.23
CA ARG A 130 12.97 12.74 7.88
C ARG A 130 13.10 13.92 6.91
N THR A 131 12.85 13.74 5.62
CA THR A 131 12.95 14.81 4.60
C THR A 131 11.80 15.83 4.60
N TYR A 132 10.92 15.80 5.61
CA TYR A 132 10.06 16.95 5.93
C TYR A 132 9.97 17.13 7.45
N ALA A 133 10.65 18.15 7.95
CA ALA A 133 10.32 18.77 9.23
C ALA A 133 9.74 20.15 8.87
N PRO A 134 8.45 20.43 9.15
CA PRO A 134 7.96 21.79 9.03
C PRO A 134 8.78 22.66 9.99
N ARG A 135 9.34 23.76 9.48
CA ARG A 135 9.87 24.83 10.32
C ARG A 135 8.71 25.58 10.97
#